data_AF-A0AA45WS17-F1
#
_entry.id   AF-A0AA45WS17-F1
#
_cell.length_a   1.000
_cell.length_b   1.000
_cell.length_c   1.000
_cell.angle_alpha   90.00
_cell.angle_beta   90.00
_cell.angle_gamma   90.00
#
_symmetry.space_group_name_H-M   'P 1'
#
loop_
_entity.id
_entity.type
_entity.pdbx_description
1 polymer ?
#
loop_
_entity_poly.entity_id
_entity_poly.type
_entity_poly.pdbx_seq_one_letter_code
_entity_poly.pdbx_strand_id
1 'polypeptide(L)'
;MAQQPNTSNHAPSGSPESATKHVLSFLLMIALTVVAFALVMYDIVPTNMILPLILVLATIQVFLQLFTFMHLNQKGTAFYTIFMVAGIVIAVVSAVGIILM
;
A
#
# COMPACT_ATOMS: atom_id res chain seq x y z
N MET A 1 25.89 -53.73 17.87
CA MET A 1 24.58 -53.64 17.17
C MET A 1 23.86 -52.42 17.74
N ALA A 2 23.61 -51.31 17.07
CA ALA A 2 23.86 -50.87 15.71
C ALA A 2 24.12 -49.35 15.78
N GLN A 3 25.20 -48.90 15.16
CA GLN A 3 25.21 -47.56 14.57
C GLN A 3 24.39 -47.67 13.28
N GLN A 4 23.37 -46.84 13.13
CA GLN A 4 22.61 -46.70 11.89
C GLN A 4 22.40 -45.18 11.67
N PRO A 5 22.48 -44.70 10.41
CA PRO A 5 23.47 -43.70 10.03
C PRO A 5 22.79 -42.47 9.41
N ASN A 6 23.65 -41.62 8.88
CA ASN A 6 23.45 -40.43 8.04
C ASN A 6 22.25 -40.46 7.05
N THR A 7 21.87 -39.24 6.65
CA THR A 7 21.13 -38.81 5.45
C THR A 7 19.60 -38.64 5.52
N SER A 8 19.18 -37.38 5.65
CA SER A 8 18.27 -36.79 4.66
C SER A 8 18.42 -35.27 4.66
N ASN A 9 19.20 -34.80 3.68
CA ASN A 9 19.04 -33.52 3.01
C ASN A 9 17.66 -32.91 3.26
N HIS A 10 17.61 -31.80 3.99
CA HIS A 10 16.55 -30.83 3.79
C HIS A 10 17.22 -29.62 3.13
N ALA A 11 16.92 -29.53 1.85
CA ALA A 11 17.40 -28.56 0.88
C ALA A 11 17.35 -27.11 1.40
N PRO A 12 18.13 -26.20 0.80
CA PRO A 12 18.00 -24.77 1.05
C PRO A 12 16.70 -24.29 0.38
N SER A 13 15.55 -24.51 1.00
CA SER A 13 14.29 -23.93 0.53
C SER A 13 14.19 -22.54 1.16
N GLY A 14 14.66 -21.57 0.37
CA GLY A 14 14.87 -20.20 0.79
C GLY A 14 13.68 -19.56 1.48
N SER A 15 13.99 -18.48 2.19
CA SER A 15 13.04 -17.57 2.81
C SER A 15 12.77 -16.33 1.94
N PRO A 16 12.22 -16.42 0.70
CA PRO A 16 11.83 -15.24 -0.07
C PRO A 16 10.40 -14.76 0.23
N GLU A 17 9.62 -15.45 1.07
CA GLU A 17 8.18 -15.17 1.20
C GLU A 17 7.86 -13.81 1.86
N SER A 18 8.81 -13.23 2.60
CA SER A 18 8.69 -11.89 3.21
C SER A 18 8.95 -10.76 2.21
N ALA A 19 10.03 -10.88 1.43
CA ALA A 19 10.41 -9.86 0.45
C ALA A 19 9.40 -9.75 -0.69
N THR A 20 8.87 -10.88 -1.17
CA THR A 20 7.90 -10.90 -2.28
C THR A 20 6.57 -10.24 -1.90
N LYS A 21 6.11 -10.37 -0.65
CA LYS A 21 4.87 -9.71 -0.19
C LYS A 21 5.00 -8.20 -0.17
N HIS A 22 6.18 -7.68 0.20
CA HIS A 22 6.44 -6.24 0.17
C HIS A 22 6.54 -5.70 -1.26
N VAL A 23 7.21 -6.43 -2.14
CA VAL A 23 7.35 -6.08 -3.56
C VAL A 23 6.00 -6.13 -4.29
N LEU A 24 5.10 -7.04 -3.91
CA LEU A 24 3.75 -7.12 -4.51
C LEU A 24 2.90 -5.89 -4.22
N SER A 25 2.88 -5.42 -2.96
CA SER A 25 2.18 -4.18 -2.60
C SER A 25 2.78 -2.95 -3.28
N PHE A 26 4.12 -2.91 -3.39
CA PHE A 26 4.83 -1.85 -4.13
C PHE A 26 4.46 -1.83 -5.63
N LEU A 27 4.38 -3.00 -6.26
CA LEU A 27 4.02 -3.10 -7.67
C LEU A 27 2.55 -2.73 -7.92
N LEU A 28 1.65 -3.10 -7.00
CA LEU A 28 0.23 -2.75 -7.07
C LEU A 28 0.01 -1.22 -7.02
N MET A 29 0.78 -0.53 -6.19
CA MET A 29 0.84 0.94 -6.12
C MET A 29 1.18 1.56 -7.48
N ILE A 30 2.29 1.11 -8.07
CA ILE A 30 2.77 1.59 -9.38
C ILE A 30 1.76 1.27 -10.48
N ALA A 31 1.16 0.08 -10.48
CA ALA A 31 0.14 -0.27 -11.45
C ALA A 31 -1.05 0.71 -11.40
N LEU A 32 -1.51 1.05 -10.20
CA LEU A 32 -2.67 1.92 -10.00
C LEU A 32 -2.35 3.40 -10.33
N THR A 33 -1.10 3.85 -10.16
CA THR A 33 -0.68 5.19 -10.62
C THR A 33 -0.58 5.24 -12.14
N VAL A 34 -0.02 4.21 -12.78
CA VAL A 34 0.04 4.14 -14.25
C VAL A 34 -1.36 4.15 -14.85
N VAL A 35 -2.33 3.46 -14.27
CA VAL A 35 -3.74 3.50 -14.69
C VAL A 35 -4.31 4.92 -14.55
N ALA A 36 -4.05 5.61 -13.43
CA ALA A 36 -4.49 6.99 -13.23
C ALA A 36 -3.92 7.94 -14.31
N PHE A 37 -2.62 7.82 -14.61
CA PHE A 37 -1.98 8.63 -15.64
C PHE A 37 -2.47 8.31 -17.05
N ALA A 38 -2.68 7.02 -17.36
CA ALA A 38 -3.25 6.61 -18.63
C ALA A 38 -4.65 7.21 -18.83
N LEU A 39 -5.49 7.19 -17.79
CA LEU A 39 -6.83 7.77 -17.80
C LEU A 39 -6.82 9.27 -18.17
N VAL A 40 -5.80 10.00 -17.70
CA VAL A 40 -5.61 11.43 -18.01
C VAL A 40 -5.01 11.65 -19.39
N MET A 41 -3.99 10.87 -19.79
CA MET A 41 -3.33 11.03 -21.10
C MET A 41 -4.26 10.78 -22.28
N TYR A 42 -5.18 9.83 -22.16
CA TYR A 42 -6.11 9.51 -23.24
C TYR A 42 -7.31 10.47 -23.31
N ASP A 43 -7.38 11.46 -22.41
CA ASP A 43 -8.45 12.48 -22.33
C ASP A 43 -9.85 11.87 -22.53
N ILE A 44 -10.06 10.67 -21.94
CA ILE A 44 -11.27 9.86 -22.14
C ILE A 44 -12.50 10.57 -21.54
N VAL A 45 -12.27 11.59 -20.72
CA VAL A 45 -13.29 12.33 -19.97
C VAL A 45 -12.97 13.82 -20.07
N PRO A 46 -13.97 14.68 -20.36
CA PRO A 46 -13.75 16.12 -20.47
C PRO A 46 -13.02 16.70 -19.24
N THR A 47 -12.19 17.73 -19.45
CA THR A 47 -11.34 18.37 -18.43
C THR A 47 -12.09 18.75 -17.14
N ASN A 48 -13.38 19.09 -17.25
CA ASN A 48 -14.23 19.41 -16.09
C ASN A 48 -14.49 18.20 -15.17
N MET A 49 -14.44 16.98 -15.71
CA MET A 49 -14.71 15.73 -15.01
C MET A 49 -13.42 14.96 -14.67
N ILE A 50 -12.31 15.28 -15.34
CA ILE A 50 -10.99 14.67 -15.05
C ILE A 50 -10.52 15.02 -13.62
N LEU A 51 -10.71 16.26 -13.17
CA LEU A 51 -10.23 16.73 -11.86
C LEU A 51 -10.84 15.97 -10.67
N PRO A 52 -12.18 15.87 -10.51
CA PRO A 52 -12.78 15.10 -9.41
C PRO A 52 -12.47 13.60 -9.52
N LEU A 53 -12.35 13.06 -10.74
CA LEU A 53 -12.00 11.66 -10.97
C LEU A 53 -10.58 11.34 -10.47
N ILE A 54 -9.60 12.18 -10.78
CA ILE A 54 -8.22 12.04 -10.30
C ILE A 54 -8.15 12.23 -8.78
N LEU A 55 -8.93 13.15 -8.20
CA LEU A 55 -8.97 13.36 -6.75
C LEU A 55 -9.43 12.09 -6.00
N VAL A 56 -10.41 11.37 -6.54
CA VAL A 56 -10.87 10.09 -5.99
C VAL A 56 -9.78 9.03 -6.12
N LEU A 57 -9.14 8.92 -7.29
CA LEU A 57 -8.00 8.00 -7.49
C LEU A 57 -6.82 8.33 -6.56
N ALA A 58 -6.51 9.61 -6.35
CA ALA A 58 -5.47 10.07 -5.43
C ALA A 58 -5.80 9.74 -3.98
N THR A 59 -7.08 9.82 -3.59
CA THR A 59 -7.52 9.39 -2.26
C THR A 59 -7.27 7.89 -2.07
N ILE A 60 -7.66 7.06 -3.04
CA ILE A 60 -7.40 5.60 -3.01
C ILE A 60 -5.90 5.31 -2.91
N GLN A 61 -5.07 6.08 -3.61
CA GLN A 61 -3.61 5.97 -3.54
C GLN A 61 -3.08 6.20 -2.12
N VAL A 62 -3.52 7.25 -1.43
CA VAL A 62 -3.11 7.52 -0.04
C VAL A 62 -3.50 6.36 0.89
N PHE A 63 -4.71 5.81 0.75
CA PHE A 63 -5.14 4.67 1.57
C PHE A 63 -4.30 3.41 1.33
N LEU A 64 -3.99 3.09 0.08
CA LEU A 64 -3.17 1.92 -0.26
C LEU A 64 -1.70 2.10 0.15
N GLN A 65 -1.17 3.33 0.15
CA GLN A 65 0.14 3.64 0.72
C GLN A 65 0.15 3.39 2.23
N LEU A 66 -0.88 3.88 2.94
CA LEU A 66 -1.03 3.64 4.37
C LEU A 66 -1.22 2.15 4.70
N PHE A 67 -1.99 1.40 3.89
CA PHE A 67 -2.21 -0.05 4.07
C PHE A 67 -0.92 -0.86 3.85
N THR A 68 -0.09 -0.48 2.89
CA THR A 68 1.21 -1.12 2.63
C THR A 68 2.20 -0.90 3.78
N PHE A 69 2.21 0.31 4.37
CA PHE A 69 2.95 0.57 5.60
C PHE A 69 2.33 -0.16 6.82
N MET A 70 1.03 -0.51 6.74
CA MET A 70 0.23 -1.19 7.78
C MET A 70 0.17 -2.69 7.57
N HIS A 71 1.29 -3.35 7.32
CA HIS A 71 1.34 -4.80 7.38
C HIS A 71 1.33 -5.25 8.85
N LEU A 72 0.14 -5.22 9.48
CA LEU A 72 -0.14 -5.71 10.83
C LEU A 72 -0.11 -7.25 10.87
N ASN A 73 1.07 -7.85 10.77
CA ASN A 73 1.22 -9.27 11.11
C ASN A 73 2.25 -9.53 12.21
N GLN A 74 2.32 -8.65 13.21
CA GLN A 74 2.74 -9.06 14.55
C GLN A 74 2.08 -8.18 15.61
N LYS A 75 1.13 -8.79 16.31
CA LYS A 75 0.68 -8.53 17.69
C LYS A 75 1.25 -7.25 18.34
N GLY A 76 0.43 -6.20 18.50
CA GLY A 76 0.56 -5.33 19.69
C GLY A 76 0.39 -3.81 19.56
N THR A 77 0.35 -3.19 18.39
CA THR A 77 0.80 -1.79 18.38
C THR A 77 -0.31 -0.74 18.31
N ALA A 78 -0.71 -0.22 19.49
CA ALA A 78 -1.53 0.99 19.67
C ALA A 78 -1.00 2.22 18.90
N PHE A 79 0.31 2.25 18.59
CA PHE A 79 0.95 3.29 17.78
C PHE A 79 0.36 3.40 16.37
N TYR A 80 -0.05 2.27 15.77
CA TYR A 80 -0.61 2.27 14.42
C TYR A 80 -2.00 2.94 14.39
N THR A 81 -2.83 2.65 15.39
CA THR A 81 -4.13 3.28 15.56
C THR A 81 -3.99 4.79 15.83
N ILE A 82 -3.04 5.19 16.68
CA ILE A 82 -2.77 6.61 16.97
C ILE A 82 -2.33 7.35 15.71
N PHE A 83 -1.45 6.77 14.90
CA PHE A 83 -1.01 7.37 13.63
C PHE A 83 -2.16 7.48 12.61
N MET A 84 -3.05 6.49 12.53
CA MET A 84 -4.22 6.56 11.64
C MET A 84 -5.18 7.67 12.07
N VAL A 85 -5.49 7.77 13.37
CA VAL A 85 -6.37 8.83 13.89
C VAL A 85 -5.74 10.21 13.70
N ALA A 86 -4.44 10.37 14.00
CA ALA A 86 -3.73 11.63 13.78
C ALA A 86 -3.68 12.00 12.28
N GLY A 87 -3.41 11.03 11.40
CA GLY A 87 -3.40 11.24 9.95
C GLY A 87 -4.76 11.68 9.41
N ILE A 88 -5.85 11.07 9.85
CA ILE A 88 -7.21 11.46 9.47
C ILE A 88 -7.53 12.87 9.98
N VAL A 89 -7.19 13.20 11.23
CA VAL A 89 -7.41 14.54 11.80
C VAL A 89 -6.67 15.60 10.99
N ILE A 90 -5.38 15.38 10.69
CA ILE A 90 -4.59 16.32 9.89
C ILE A 90 -5.17 16.44 8.48
N ALA A 91 -5.51 15.34 7.83
CA ALA A 91 -6.09 15.35 6.49
C ALA A 91 -7.40 16.15 6.43
N VAL A 92 -8.29 15.96 7.41
CA VAL A 92 -9.57 16.69 7.50
C VAL A 92 -9.33 18.17 7.78
N VAL A 93 -8.47 18.51 8.75
CA VAL A 93 -8.16 19.91 9.08
C VAL A 93 -7.53 20.63 7.90
N SER A 94 -6.58 20.01 7.20
CA SER A 94 -5.96 20.58 6.01
C SER A 94 -6.96 20.73 4.85
N ALA A 95 -7.80 19.74 4.59
CA ALA A 95 -8.81 19.82 3.53
C ALA A 95 -9.81 20.95 3.81
N VAL A 96 -10.32 21.05 5.04
CA VAL A 96 -11.22 22.14 5.45
C VAL A 96 -10.51 23.48 5.36
N GLY A 97 -9.25 23.59 5.80
CA GLY A 97 -8.47 24.82 5.71
C GLY A 97 -8.25 25.30 4.27
N ILE A 98 -8.00 24.39 3.33
CA ILE A 98 -7.85 24.73 1.90
C ILE A 98 -9.20 25.14 1.29
N ILE A 99 -10.31 24.52 1.71
CA ILE A 99 -11.64 24.84 1.18
C ILE A 99 -12.18 26.17 1.73
N LEU A 100 -11.82 26.52 2.96
CA LEU A 100 -12.30 27.72 3.65
C LEU A 100 -11.49 28.98 3.31
N MET A 101 -10.32 28.84 2.67
CA MET A 101 -9.43 29.92 2.27
C MET A 101 -9.65 30.29 0.80
#